data_AF-A0A964ELM0-F1
#
_entry.id   AF-A0A964ELM0-F1
#
_cell.length_a   1.000
_cell.length_b   1.000
_cell.length_c   1.000
_cell.angle_alpha   90.00
_cell.angle_beta   90.00
_cell.angle_gamma   90.00
#
_symmetry.space_group_name_H-M   'P 1'
#
loop_
_entity.id
_entity.type
_entity.pdbx_description
1 polymer ?
#
loop_
_entity_poly.entity_id
_entity_poly.type
_entity_poly.pdbx_seq_one_letter_code
_entity_poly.pdbx_strand_id
1 'polypeptide(L)'
;MEQPNAFLELGQAEKEILLKAPALVSILAIGAGQKLEKAQENDAVQLTHLRTFTSDPILQPYYAEVEKVFPVQLKELQKQHIPLNNFSRNALKMQIAEVNQLLDHIDREFAVHLRKSLNTFSEHVQKADRNVVEYFVLPANVPDILD
;
A
#
# COMPACT_ATOMS: atom_id res chain seq x y z
N MET A 1 17.81 1.38 23.52
CA MET A 1 18.48 1.16 22.24
C MET A 1 17.38 1.12 21.21
N GLU A 2 17.32 2.09 20.31
CA GLU A 2 16.36 2.06 19.19
C GLU A 2 16.73 0.85 18.32
N GLN A 3 15.77 -0.04 18.09
CA GLN A 3 16.00 -1.19 17.21
C GLN A 3 16.21 -0.68 15.77
N PRO A 4 17.13 -1.29 15.01
CA PRO A 4 17.29 -0.94 13.60
C PRO A 4 15.97 -1.18 12.86
N ASN A 5 15.55 -0.19 12.08
CA ASN A 5 14.31 -0.28 11.32
C ASN A 5 14.55 -1.03 10.01
N ALA A 6 13.86 -2.15 9.81
CA ALA A 6 14.03 -3.02 8.64
C ALA A 6 13.93 -2.28 7.30
N PHE A 7 13.08 -1.26 7.20
CA PHE A 7 12.97 -0.45 5.97
C PHE A 7 14.24 0.34 5.67
N LEU A 8 14.94 0.84 6.69
CA LEU A 8 16.15 1.65 6.48
C LEU A 8 17.32 0.81 5.94
N GLU A 9 17.33 -0.49 6.22
CA GLU A 9 18.37 -1.44 5.78
C GLU A 9 18.20 -1.88 4.31
N LEU A 10 17.03 -1.64 3.72
CA LEU A 10 16.74 -2.02 2.33
C LEU A 10 17.59 -1.24 1.33
N GLY A 11 17.90 -1.90 0.21
CA GLY A 11 18.46 -1.27 -0.97
C GLY A 11 17.50 -0.28 -1.60
N GLN A 12 18.03 0.62 -2.44
CA GLN A 12 17.23 1.67 -3.06
C GLN A 12 16.08 1.11 -3.93
N ALA A 13 16.33 0.05 -4.70
CA ALA A 13 15.31 -0.60 -5.53
C ALA A 13 14.17 -1.21 -4.69
N GLU A 14 14.50 -1.86 -3.58
CA GLU A 14 13.53 -2.46 -2.65
C GLU A 14 12.68 -1.38 -1.98
N LYS A 15 13.32 -0.28 -1.55
CA LYS A 15 12.61 0.89 -1.02
C LYS A 15 11.62 1.44 -2.03
N GLU A 16 12.02 1.60 -3.28
CA GLU A 16 11.14 2.11 -4.34
C GLU A 16 9.91 1.22 -4.57
N ILE A 17 10.05 -0.11 -4.46
CA ILE A 17 8.93 -1.06 -4.52
C ILE A 17 7.97 -0.80 -3.34
N LEU A 18 8.47 -0.76 -2.11
CA LEU A 18 7.62 -0.58 -0.92
C LEU A 18 6.98 0.80 -0.85
N LEU A 19 7.68 1.85 -1.27
CA LEU A 19 7.17 3.21 -1.24
C LEU A 19 5.95 3.38 -2.15
N LYS A 20 5.87 2.63 -3.25
CA LYS A 20 4.71 2.62 -4.17
C LYS A 20 3.48 1.94 -3.58
N ALA A 21 3.63 1.07 -2.59
CA ALA A 21 2.56 0.21 -2.09
C ALA A 21 1.28 0.96 -1.64
N PRO A 22 1.35 2.10 -0.90
CA PRO A 22 0.16 2.82 -0.47
C PRO A 22 -0.60 3.41 -1.66
N ALA A 23 0.10 3.88 -2.68
CA ALA A 23 -0.51 4.42 -3.90
C ALA A 23 -1.17 3.31 -4.73
N LEU A 24 -0.51 2.14 -4.86
CA LEU A 24 -1.09 0.97 -5.53
C LEU A 24 -2.40 0.51 -4.88
N VAL A 25 -2.42 0.38 -3.55
CA VAL A 25 -3.65 -0.03 -2.84
C VAL A 25 -4.73 1.05 -2.91
N SER A 26 -4.36 2.33 -2.98
CA SER A 26 -5.32 3.44 -3.15
C SER A 26 -6.03 3.36 -4.51
N ILE A 27 -5.29 3.12 -5.60
CA ILE A 27 -5.90 2.98 -6.93
C ILE A 27 -6.78 1.74 -7.02
N LEU A 28 -6.35 0.61 -6.42
CA LEU A 28 -7.14 -0.62 -6.38
C LEU A 28 -8.41 -0.48 -5.52
N ALA A 29 -8.32 0.27 -4.42
CA ALA A 29 -9.42 0.56 -3.51
C ALA A 29 -10.60 1.25 -4.20
N ILE A 30 -10.33 2.18 -5.12
CA ILE A 30 -11.36 3.07 -5.68
C ILE A 30 -12.25 2.38 -6.73
N GLY A 31 -11.96 1.11 -7.04
CA GLY A 31 -12.82 0.27 -7.88
C GLY A 31 -12.78 0.64 -9.36
N ALA A 32 -13.69 0.08 -10.15
CA ALA A 32 -13.73 0.19 -11.61
C ALA A 32 -14.17 1.59 -12.13
N GLY A 33 -14.02 2.63 -11.32
CA GLY A 33 -14.42 4.00 -11.64
C GLY A 33 -13.59 4.63 -12.76
N GLN A 34 -14.15 5.68 -13.36
CA GLN A 34 -13.50 6.44 -14.44
C GLN A 34 -12.45 7.46 -13.94
N LYS A 35 -12.42 7.76 -12.63
CA LYS A 35 -11.49 8.72 -12.04
C LYS A 35 -11.42 8.56 -10.51
N LEU A 36 -10.29 8.95 -9.92
CA LEU A 36 -10.24 9.33 -8.50
C LEU A 36 -11.13 10.55 -8.27
N GLU A 37 -12.09 10.46 -7.37
CA GLU A 37 -12.73 11.67 -6.87
C GLU A 37 -11.72 12.48 -6.05
N LYS A 38 -11.83 13.82 -6.09
CA LYS A 38 -10.92 14.70 -5.35
C LYS A 38 -10.96 14.43 -3.84
N ALA A 39 -12.10 13.98 -3.31
CA ALA A 39 -12.24 13.56 -1.93
C ALA A 39 -11.37 12.34 -1.61
N GLN A 40 -11.43 11.29 -2.43
CA GLN A 40 -10.61 10.09 -2.28
C GLN A 40 -9.11 10.38 -2.39
N GLU A 41 -8.72 11.27 -3.30
CA GLU A 41 -7.32 11.73 -3.43
C GLU A 41 -6.86 12.43 -2.14
N ASN A 42 -7.64 13.38 -1.65
CA ASN A 42 -7.33 14.12 -0.42
C ASN A 42 -7.27 13.19 0.79
N ASP A 43 -8.21 12.25 0.94
CA ASP A 43 -8.25 11.30 2.04
C ASP A 43 -7.01 10.40 2.03
N ALA A 44 -6.59 9.92 0.87
CA ALA A 44 -5.39 9.11 0.74
C ALA A 44 -4.12 9.90 1.11
N VAL A 45 -4.00 11.16 0.66
CA VAL A 45 -2.88 12.04 1.02
C VAL A 45 -2.88 12.34 2.52
N GLN A 46 -4.04 12.71 3.09
CA GLN A 46 -4.16 12.96 4.53
C GLN A 46 -3.84 11.72 5.35
N LEU A 47 -4.27 10.54 4.90
CA LEU A 47 -3.97 9.28 5.58
C LEU A 47 -2.47 8.97 5.57
N THR A 48 -1.75 9.25 4.47
CA THR A 48 -0.28 9.11 4.48
C THR A 48 0.39 10.01 5.49
N HIS A 49 -0.02 11.29 5.58
CA HIS A 49 0.49 12.21 6.60
C HIS A 49 0.16 11.71 8.01
N LEU A 50 -1.10 11.31 8.27
CA LEU A 50 -1.51 10.82 9.58
C LEU A 50 -0.71 9.59 10.03
N ARG A 51 -0.32 8.72 9.09
CA ARG A 51 0.42 7.49 9.37
C ARG A 51 1.88 7.72 9.73
N THR A 52 2.45 8.89 9.49
CA THR A 52 3.79 9.22 10.02
C THR A 52 3.78 9.28 11.56
N PHE A 53 2.62 9.55 12.17
CA PHE A 53 2.45 9.65 13.62
C PHE A 53 1.65 8.51 14.24
N THR A 54 0.71 7.93 13.49
CA THR A 54 -0.27 6.96 14.03
C THR A 54 -0.02 5.51 13.62
N SER A 55 0.90 5.27 12.69
CA SER A 55 1.29 3.90 12.36
C SER A 55 2.07 3.27 13.51
N ASP A 56 2.20 1.96 13.47
CA ASP A 56 3.09 1.24 14.36
C ASP A 56 4.50 1.87 14.33
N PRO A 57 5.18 2.07 15.48
CA PRO A 57 6.53 2.64 15.50
C PRO A 57 7.50 2.02 14.50
N ILE A 58 7.40 0.71 14.23
CA ILE A 58 8.25 0.02 13.24
C ILE A 58 8.00 0.49 11.79
N LEU A 59 6.86 1.12 11.50
CA LEU A 59 6.50 1.63 10.17
C LEU A 59 6.69 3.14 10.03
N GLN A 60 6.95 3.88 11.11
CA GLN A 60 7.03 5.34 11.03
C GLN A 60 8.13 5.85 10.09
N PRO A 61 9.36 5.28 10.07
CA PRO A 61 10.39 5.67 9.09
C PRO A 61 9.95 5.40 7.65
N TYR A 62 9.24 4.29 7.42
CA TYR A 62 8.65 4.00 6.12
C TYR A 62 7.62 5.06 5.72
N TYR A 63 6.67 5.39 6.61
CA TYR A 63 5.64 6.37 6.31
C TYR A 63 6.19 7.79 6.13
N ALA A 64 7.26 8.16 6.83
CA ALA A 64 7.95 9.42 6.64
C ALA A 64 8.52 9.56 5.21
N GLU A 65 9.00 8.47 4.61
CA GLU A 65 9.42 8.48 3.21
C GLU A 65 8.23 8.38 2.23
N VAL A 66 7.19 7.60 2.56
CA VAL A 66 5.95 7.52 1.77
C VAL A 66 5.34 8.90 1.60
N GLU A 67 5.19 9.67 2.68
CA GLU A 67 4.57 11.00 2.66
C GLU A 67 5.19 11.91 1.59
N LYS A 68 6.51 11.86 1.43
CA LYS A 68 7.26 12.71 0.49
C LYS A 68 6.96 12.37 -0.97
N VAL A 69 6.75 11.09 -1.28
CA VAL A 69 6.65 10.59 -2.66
C VAL A 69 5.23 10.24 -3.09
N PHE A 70 4.34 10.02 -2.13
CA PHE A 70 2.99 9.52 -2.36
C PHE A 70 2.16 10.36 -3.35
N PRO A 71 2.10 11.70 -3.26
CA PRO A 71 1.29 12.49 -4.19
C PRO A 71 1.73 12.34 -5.66
N VAL A 72 3.04 12.22 -5.88
CA VAL A 72 3.60 12.02 -7.22
C VAL A 72 3.28 10.63 -7.74
N GLN A 73 3.54 9.59 -6.93
CA GLN A 73 3.28 8.20 -7.29
C GLN A 73 1.80 7.94 -7.55
N LEU A 74 0.91 8.50 -6.72
CA LEU A 74 -0.54 8.37 -6.91
C LEU A 74 -0.95 8.97 -8.26
N LYS A 75 -0.47 10.17 -8.59
CA LYS A 75 -0.77 10.84 -9.86
C LYS A 75 -0.22 10.08 -11.07
N GLU A 76 0.97 9.49 -10.95
CA GLU A 76 1.56 8.65 -12.01
C GLU A 76 0.75 7.38 -12.24
N LEU A 77 0.41 6.66 -11.18
CA LEU A 77 -0.41 5.45 -11.27
C LEU A 77 -1.81 5.74 -11.80
N GLN A 78 -2.43 6.87 -11.39
CA GLN A 78 -3.70 7.33 -11.97
C GLN A 78 -3.58 7.48 -13.49
N LYS A 79 -2.55 8.18 -13.99
CA LYS A 79 -2.35 8.38 -15.43
C LYS A 79 -2.13 7.07 -16.19
N GLN A 80 -1.49 6.09 -15.56
CA GLN A 80 -1.15 4.82 -16.19
C GLN A 80 -2.32 3.83 -16.20
N HIS A 81 -3.16 3.84 -15.17
CA HIS A 81 -4.11 2.75 -14.92
C HIS A 81 -5.58 3.16 -14.95
N ILE A 82 -5.91 4.46 -14.98
CA ILE A 82 -7.29 4.94 -15.09
C ILE A 82 -7.62 5.26 -16.56
N PRO A 83 -8.78 4.80 -17.09
CA PRO A 83 -9.84 4.07 -16.41
C PRO A 83 -9.44 2.64 -16.02
N LEU A 84 -9.87 2.20 -14.83
CA LEU A 84 -9.44 0.93 -14.23
C LEU A 84 -10.16 -0.27 -14.85
N ASN A 85 -9.77 -0.62 -16.07
CA ASN A 85 -10.24 -1.82 -16.77
C ASN A 85 -9.52 -3.10 -16.26
N ASN A 86 -9.91 -4.26 -16.78
CA ASN A 86 -9.33 -5.55 -16.38
C ASN A 86 -7.82 -5.64 -16.62
N PHE A 87 -7.31 -5.03 -17.69
CA PHE A 87 -5.88 -5.01 -17.99
C PHE A 87 -5.11 -4.18 -16.95
N SER A 88 -5.56 -2.95 -16.70
CA SER A 88 -4.98 -2.07 -15.67
C SER A 88 -5.04 -2.70 -14.28
N ARG A 89 -6.16 -3.34 -13.93
CA ARG A 89 -6.33 -4.05 -12.66
C ARG A 89 -5.33 -5.21 -12.52
N ASN A 90 -5.15 -6.00 -13.57
CA ASN A 90 -4.18 -7.10 -13.56
C ASN A 90 -2.74 -6.57 -13.46
N ALA A 91 -2.41 -5.47 -14.15
CA ALA A 91 -1.11 -4.82 -14.03
C ALA A 91 -0.81 -4.32 -12.61
N LEU A 92 -1.79 -3.70 -11.94
CA LEU A 92 -1.65 -3.29 -10.55
C LEU A 92 -1.53 -4.49 -9.60
N LYS A 93 -2.27 -5.57 -9.85
CA LYS A 93 -2.15 -6.81 -9.07
C LYS A 93 -0.76 -7.43 -9.18
N MET A 94 -0.12 -7.37 -10.36
CA MET A 94 1.27 -7.83 -10.52
C MET A 94 2.26 -6.97 -9.72
N GLN A 95 2.08 -5.64 -9.70
CA GLN A 95 2.91 -4.76 -8.86
C GLN A 95 2.69 -5.00 -7.36
N ILE A 96 1.46 -5.27 -6.92
CA ILE A 96 1.18 -5.70 -5.54
C ILE A 96 1.81 -7.06 -5.24
N ALA A 97 1.84 -7.98 -6.21
CA ALA A 97 2.52 -9.26 -6.04
C ALA A 97 4.03 -9.08 -5.84
N GLU A 98 4.66 -8.15 -6.54
CA GLU A 98 6.08 -7.78 -6.34
C GLU A 98 6.32 -7.22 -4.93
N VAL A 99 5.43 -6.33 -4.45
CA VAL A 99 5.47 -5.83 -3.06
C VAL A 99 5.37 -7.00 -2.07
N ASN A 100 4.43 -7.94 -2.30
CA ASN A 100 4.25 -9.10 -1.44
C ASN A 100 5.48 -10.02 -1.44
N GLN A 101 6.09 -10.26 -2.60
CA GLN A 101 7.31 -11.05 -2.72
C GLN A 101 8.44 -10.40 -1.92
N LEU A 102 8.65 -9.09 -2.03
CA LEU A 102 9.64 -8.40 -1.23
C LEU A 102 9.35 -8.52 0.28
N LEU A 103 8.09 -8.36 0.68
CA LEU A 103 7.67 -8.51 2.08
C LEU A 103 7.95 -9.91 2.66
N ASP A 104 8.00 -10.95 1.82
CA ASP A 104 8.30 -12.31 2.27
C ASP A 104 9.81 -12.55 2.52
N HIS A 105 10.67 -11.63 2.08
CA HIS A 105 12.14 -11.75 2.19
C HIS A 105 12.79 -10.72 3.14
N ILE A 106 12.00 -9.85 3.77
CA ILE A 106 12.50 -8.84 4.72
C ILE A 106 12.09 -9.24 6.15
N ASP A 107 12.41 -8.38 7.13
CA ASP A 107 12.03 -8.62 8.53
C ASP A 107 10.54 -8.95 8.68
N ARG A 108 10.27 -10.06 9.36
CA ARG A 108 8.92 -10.63 9.48
C ARG A 108 7.99 -9.72 10.27
N GLU A 109 8.48 -9.09 11.33
CA GLU A 109 7.67 -8.18 12.15
C GLU A 109 7.27 -6.96 11.33
N PHE A 110 8.22 -6.32 10.66
CA PHE A 110 7.94 -5.22 9.74
C PHE A 110 6.94 -5.62 8.65
N ALA A 111 7.13 -6.78 8.01
CA ALA A 111 6.25 -7.26 6.95
C ALA A 111 4.80 -7.48 7.42
N VAL A 112 4.61 -8.11 8.60
CA VAL A 112 3.28 -8.32 9.18
C VAL A 112 2.58 -6.99 9.47
N HIS A 113 3.30 -6.04 10.08
CA HIS A 113 2.76 -4.72 10.39
C HIS A 113 2.44 -3.95 9.11
N LEU A 114 3.32 -3.99 8.09
CA LEU A 114 3.07 -3.29 6.83
C LEU A 114 1.87 -3.86 6.07
N ARG A 115 1.72 -5.19 5.98
CA ARG A 115 0.55 -5.84 5.36
C ARG A 115 -0.75 -5.40 6.03
N LYS A 116 -0.80 -5.43 7.36
CA LYS A 116 -1.95 -4.95 8.14
C LYS A 116 -2.22 -3.46 7.90
N SER A 117 -1.16 -2.67 7.85
CA SER A 117 -1.24 -1.25 7.57
C SER A 117 -1.83 -0.99 6.17
N LEU A 118 -1.35 -1.65 5.12
CA LEU A 118 -1.86 -1.48 3.75
C LEU A 118 -3.33 -1.92 3.61
N ASN A 119 -3.75 -2.97 4.29
CA ASN A 119 -5.17 -3.38 4.33
C ASN A 119 -6.06 -2.27 4.91
N THR A 120 -5.71 -1.77 6.10
CA THR A 120 -6.46 -0.67 6.72
C THR A 120 -6.36 0.63 5.91
N PHE A 121 -5.33 0.79 5.06
CA PHE A 121 -5.21 1.93 4.15
C PHE A 121 -6.27 1.83 3.07
N SER A 122 -6.32 0.68 2.39
CA SER A 122 -7.28 0.38 1.33
C SER A 122 -8.72 0.52 1.83
N GLU A 123 -9.03 0.01 3.02
CA GLU A 123 -10.35 0.15 3.64
C GLU A 123 -10.74 1.60 3.91
N HIS A 124 -9.80 2.44 4.36
CA HIS A 124 -10.07 3.84 4.63
C HIS A 124 -10.36 4.61 3.34
N VAL A 125 -9.54 4.39 2.30
CA VAL A 125 -9.73 5.02 0.99
C VAL A 125 -11.03 4.54 0.32
N GLN A 126 -11.38 3.25 0.47
CA GLN A 126 -12.65 2.69 -0.02
C GLN A 126 -13.88 3.35 0.63
N LYS A 127 -13.87 3.51 1.97
CA LYS A 127 -15.03 4.00 2.74
C LYS A 127 -15.44 5.43 2.41
N ALA A 128 -14.63 6.19 1.69
CA ALA A 128 -15.04 7.47 1.10
C ALA A 128 -16.21 7.29 0.11
N ASP A 129 -16.34 6.12 -0.51
CA ASP A 129 -17.50 5.70 -1.30
C ASP A 129 -18.28 4.64 -0.50
N ARG A 130 -19.46 4.99 0.01
CA ARG A 130 -20.34 4.04 0.71
C ARG A 130 -20.97 3.07 -0.29
N ASN A 131 -20.25 2.05 -0.79
CA ASN A 131 -20.82 0.83 -1.38
C ASN A 131 -19.81 -0.32 -1.44
N VAL A 132 -20.01 -1.30 -0.55
CA VAL A 132 -19.72 -2.75 -0.64
C VAL A 132 -18.32 -3.20 -1.08
N VAL A 133 -17.60 -3.76 -0.11
CA VAL A 133 -16.34 -4.50 -0.23
C VAL A 133 -16.56 -5.82 -0.98
N GLU A 134 -16.02 -5.94 -2.19
CA GLU A 134 -15.62 -7.24 -2.73
C GLU A 134 -14.25 -7.55 -2.12
N TYR A 135 -14.23 -8.42 -1.11
CA TYR A 135 -13.09 -8.73 -0.25
C TYR A 135 -11.75 -8.79 -1.01
N PHE A 136 -10.91 -7.77 -0.86
CA PHE A 136 -9.49 -7.87 -1.14
C PHE A 136 -8.85 -8.61 0.03
N VAL A 137 -8.99 -9.93 0.05
CA VAL A 137 -8.17 -10.76 0.93
C VAL A 137 -6.77 -10.74 0.31
N LEU A 138 -5.87 -9.93 0.88
CA LEU A 138 -4.45 -10.20 0.70
C LEU A 138 -4.24 -11.62 1.24
N PRO A 139 -3.73 -12.58 0.44
CA PRO A 139 -3.44 -13.90 0.97
C PRO A 139 -2.43 -13.71 2.10
N ALA A 140 -2.88 -13.93 3.33
CA ALA A 140 -1.98 -14.18 4.42
C ALA A 140 -1.30 -15.50 4.08
N ASN A 141 0.03 -15.51 4.04
CA ASN A 141 0.80 -16.74 3.91
C ASN A 141 0.20 -17.79 4.87
N VAL A 142 -0.34 -18.84 4.27
CA VAL A 142 -0.77 -20.03 5.00
C VAL A 142 0.51 -20.56 5.66
N PRO A 143 0.54 -20.70 7.00
CA PRO A 143 1.69 -21.31 7.65
C PRO A 143 1.88 -22.71 7.10
N ASP A 144 3.13 -23.05 6.80
CA ASP A 144 3.63 -24.40 6.59
C ASP A 144 2.97 -25.33 7.63
N ILE A 145 2.10 -26.23 7.18
CA ILE A 145 1.66 -27.36 7.99
C ILE A 145 2.54 -28.53 7.57
N LEU A 146 3.70 -28.60 8.22
CA LEU A 146 4.33 -29.89 8.48
C LEU A 146 3.50 -30.57 9.56
N ASP A 147 2.72 -31.57 9.14
CA ASP A 147 2.61 -32.90 9.75
C ASP A 147 1.99 -33.87 8.73
#